data_AF-A0A2T2V2D3-F1
#
_entry.id   AF-A0A2T2V2D3-F1
#
_cell.length_a   1.000
_cell.length_b   1.000
_cell.length_c   1.000
_cell.angle_alpha   90.00
_cell.angle_beta   90.00
_cell.angle_gamma   90.00
#
_symmetry.space_group_name_H-M   'P 1'
#
loop_
_entity.id
_entity.type
_entity.pdbx_description
1 polymer ?
#
loop_
_entity_poly.entity_id
_entity_poly.type
_entity_poly.pdbx_seq_one_letter_code
_entity_poly.pdbx_strand_id
1 'polypeptide(L)'
;MLGAVTLLVLSIGAAQLHPGQSQFLPALLSFDVSSENESESTASNEPSGPALADVAAHPSTKLNPYFPPTSTESSAGSSSVLQQFHDLLTQYVRRQTQDDNFTIRVLDRRSNETLELYELTDLRAEYRRGNISDWEEVDRHRRDAMERLVDKHEEAGVPLDDIIVRWGRANQVETAHERSRPYQAYERRLAEYLGLSLLATEIGTVETFNQDHLVSAAGARSRYQMLPWILRKSGVTEYSLPTEGEAWIQVREERHPLLVLEPAFLLLKGYVNAVGHEIPGLSAYHTGPGNIFKLYRQYYTSSDDFTPSSTVADAYAWAVTEGFDTVSEGSTFGGNSRGYVPAIYGALVARDDQPINQTPPLRAVRLQVRPGASLTLRELLAPIDSVAQSRRLSEWNPRADSGSTYDRFRALNPHFDLPSSDDGGIPDAGNVRLVSDVEGRAVRFFLPLNAPAILRDAGVDALDSTATFRYDASTYARPSAAQVTRWDRQYQTLIDDIEDFGFTPEHRDHLLRLHDRFASLAEQRPTRYRRRQLQIIRTHRRLWMSGPWEDLADATIRAMGRMKLEGQPLDELPAEIALPDSLRSDVSH
;
A
#
# COMPACT_ATOMS: atom_id res chain seq x y z
N MET A 1 -11.38 -48.98 19.55
CA MET A 1 -12.81 -48.72 19.70
C MET A 1 -12.94 -47.31 20.28
N LEU A 2 -13.07 -46.27 19.45
CA LEU A 2 -14.29 -45.71 18.85
C LEU A 2 -15.26 -45.07 19.86
N GLY A 3 -15.46 -43.76 19.69
CA GLY A 3 -16.63 -42.99 20.09
C GLY A 3 -16.34 -41.87 21.11
N ALA A 4 -16.75 -40.62 20.94
CA ALA A 4 -17.30 -39.85 19.82
C ALA A 4 -17.21 -38.39 20.27
N VAL A 5 -16.77 -37.46 19.42
CA VAL A 5 -16.90 -36.01 19.66
C VAL A 5 -17.78 -35.47 18.56
N THR A 6 -18.92 -34.91 18.98
CA THR A 6 -20.01 -34.41 18.16
C THR A 6 -19.58 -33.15 17.41
N LEU A 7 -19.62 -33.22 16.08
CA LEU A 7 -19.52 -32.08 15.17
C LEU A 7 -20.86 -31.32 15.20
N LEU A 8 -20.84 -30.05 15.60
CA LEU A 8 -22.00 -29.16 15.45
C LEU A 8 -21.91 -28.50 14.06
N VAL A 9 -22.71 -28.99 13.13
CA VAL A 9 -22.93 -28.39 11.81
C VAL A 9 -23.92 -27.23 12.00
N LEU A 10 -23.45 -25.99 11.86
CA LEU A 10 -24.32 -24.82 11.72
C LEU A 10 -24.54 -24.57 10.22
N SER A 11 -25.70 -25.03 9.75
CA SER A 11 -26.26 -24.75 8.43
C SER A 11 -26.68 -23.28 8.37
N ILE A 12 -25.82 -22.42 7.83
CA ILE A 12 -26.23 -21.09 7.36
C ILE A 12 -26.66 -21.26 5.90
N GLY A 13 -27.92 -20.94 5.62
CA GLY A 13 -28.51 -21.04 4.29
C GLY A 13 -27.68 -20.30 3.25
N ALA A 14 -27.41 -21.00 2.15
CA ALA A 14 -26.70 -20.48 0.99
C ALA A 14 -27.54 -19.37 0.34
N ALA A 15 -27.23 -18.12 0.65
CA ALA A 15 -27.45 -17.04 -0.30
C ALA A 15 -26.37 -17.20 -1.40
N GLN A 16 -26.80 -17.31 -2.65
CA GLN A 16 -25.90 -17.34 -3.80
C GLN A 16 -25.15 -16.01 -3.84
N LEU A 17 -23.85 -16.04 -3.57
CA LEU A 17 -22.97 -14.88 -3.60
C LEU A 17 -22.36 -14.75 -5.00
N HIS A 18 -22.68 -13.66 -5.70
CA HIS A 18 -22.12 -13.38 -7.02
C HIS A 18 -20.64 -12.93 -6.94
N PRO A 19 -19.77 -13.35 -7.89
CA PRO A 19 -18.39 -12.92 -7.96
C PRO A 19 -18.27 -11.46 -8.41
N GLY A 20 -18.32 -10.54 -7.44
CA GLY A 20 -18.22 -9.09 -7.68
C GLY A 20 -18.36 -8.22 -6.43
N GLN A 21 -18.68 -8.84 -5.28
CA GLN A 21 -18.80 -8.15 -4.01
C GLN A 21 -17.41 -7.99 -3.37
N SER A 22 -16.91 -6.76 -3.33
CA SER A 22 -15.93 -6.38 -2.32
C SER A 22 -16.64 -6.50 -0.97
N GLN A 23 -16.20 -7.45 -0.13
CA GLN A 23 -16.74 -7.62 1.22
C GLN A 23 -16.38 -6.41 2.08
N PHE A 24 -17.23 -5.40 2.08
CA PHE A 24 -17.35 -4.46 3.18
C PHE A 24 -18.76 -4.61 3.72
N LEU A 25 -18.88 -5.26 4.88
CA LEU A 25 -20.02 -5.01 5.77
C LEU A 25 -19.71 -3.68 6.46
N PRO A 26 -20.49 -2.60 6.22
CA PRO A 26 -20.28 -1.36 6.92
C PRO A 26 -20.74 -1.54 8.36
N ALA A 27 -19.80 -1.49 9.30
CA ALA A 27 -20.10 -1.24 10.70
C ALA A 27 -19.76 0.22 10.98
N LEU A 28 -20.81 1.05 11.00
CA LEU A 28 -20.96 2.33 11.70
C LEU A 28 -19.89 3.40 11.44
N LEU A 29 -20.32 4.53 10.87
CA LEU A 29 -20.25 5.88 11.47
C LEU A 29 -20.65 6.92 10.41
N SER A 30 -21.70 7.69 10.71
CA SER A 30 -22.13 8.87 9.94
C SER A 30 -21.07 9.97 10.04
N PHE A 31 -20.81 10.70 8.94
CA PHE A 31 -19.98 11.91 8.97
C PHE A 31 -20.63 13.07 8.24
N ASP A 32 -20.51 14.21 8.91
CA ASP A 32 -20.91 15.55 8.51
C ASP A 32 -19.85 16.12 7.55
N VAL A 33 -20.28 16.56 6.37
CA VAL A 33 -19.41 17.19 5.35
C VAL A 33 -19.76 18.66 5.32
N SER A 34 -18.96 19.49 5.99
CA SER A 34 -18.99 20.93 5.76
C SER A 34 -18.24 21.22 4.46
N SER A 35 -18.98 21.59 3.41
CA SER A 35 -18.43 22.13 2.17
C SER A 35 -18.04 23.59 2.39
N GLU A 36 -16.74 23.91 2.31
CA GLU A 36 -16.31 25.30 2.12
C GLU A 36 -16.01 25.54 0.63
N ASN A 37 -16.48 26.70 0.19
CA ASN A 37 -16.72 27.12 -1.19
C ASN A 37 -15.51 27.05 -2.13
N GLU A 38 -15.83 26.70 -3.38
CA GLU A 38 -15.01 26.89 -4.58
C GLU A 38 -14.53 28.35 -4.67
N SER A 39 -13.22 28.53 -4.78
CA SER A 39 -12.62 29.76 -5.28
C SER A 39 -12.19 29.53 -6.72
N GLU A 40 -12.78 30.27 -7.64
CA GLU A 40 -12.42 30.32 -9.07
C GLU A 40 -10.91 30.56 -9.23
N SER A 41 -10.19 29.55 -9.73
CA SER A 41 -8.77 29.69 -10.06
C SER A 41 -8.62 30.37 -11.41
N THR A 42 -8.10 31.60 -11.39
CA THR A 42 -7.55 32.25 -12.58
C THR A 42 -6.26 31.55 -12.97
N ALA A 43 -6.20 31.04 -14.20
CA ALA A 43 -5.06 30.30 -14.74
C ALA A 43 -3.79 31.16 -14.70
N SER A 44 -2.83 30.77 -13.86
CA SER A 44 -1.46 31.28 -13.87
C SER A 44 -0.59 30.31 -14.68
N ASN A 45 0.09 30.85 -15.69
CA ASN A 45 1.11 30.14 -16.48
C ASN A 45 2.34 29.84 -15.61
N GLU A 46 2.29 28.76 -14.82
CA GLU A 46 3.50 28.12 -14.30
C GLU A 46 4.02 27.07 -15.29
N PRO A 47 5.34 26.86 -15.40
CA PRO A 47 5.90 25.83 -16.26
C PRO A 47 5.41 24.45 -15.81
N SER A 48 4.70 23.76 -16.69
CA SER A 48 4.17 22.41 -16.48
C SER A 48 5.35 21.47 -16.20
N GLY A 49 5.49 21.00 -14.96
CA GLY A 49 6.43 19.92 -14.64
C GLY A 49 6.14 18.66 -15.46
N PRO A 50 7.06 17.67 -15.50
CA PRO A 50 6.82 16.43 -16.24
C PRO A 50 5.53 15.76 -15.78
N ALA A 51 4.81 15.15 -16.72
CA ALA A 51 3.63 14.36 -16.42
C ALA A 51 4.02 13.11 -15.63
N LEU A 52 3.08 12.50 -14.91
CA LEU A 52 3.36 11.29 -14.14
C LEU A 52 3.80 10.12 -15.03
N ALA A 53 3.24 10.07 -16.25
CA ALA A 53 3.57 9.08 -17.29
C ALA A 53 5.03 9.14 -17.75
N ASP A 54 5.70 10.30 -17.64
CA ASP A 54 7.07 10.52 -18.13
C ASP A 54 8.15 10.09 -17.13
N VAL A 55 7.76 9.68 -15.92
CA VAL A 55 8.72 9.32 -14.86
C VAL A 55 9.24 7.90 -15.09
N ALA A 56 10.55 7.67 -14.91
CA ALA A 56 11.16 6.34 -15.09
C ALA A 56 10.59 5.23 -14.20
N ALA A 57 9.96 5.58 -13.08
CA ALA A 57 9.27 4.64 -12.18
C ALA A 57 7.84 4.31 -12.64
N HIS A 58 7.33 4.93 -13.70
CA HIS A 58 6.02 4.64 -14.26
C HIS A 58 5.99 3.18 -14.76
N PRO A 59 4.92 2.40 -14.48
CA PRO A 59 4.85 0.99 -14.85
C PRO A 59 5.00 0.75 -16.36
N SER A 60 4.57 1.69 -17.22
CA SER A 60 4.75 1.55 -18.68
C SER A 60 6.22 1.53 -19.13
N THR A 61 7.10 2.15 -18.35
CA THR A 61 8.55 2.13 -18.60
C THR A 61 9.22 1.02 -17.81
N LYS A 62 8.91 0.90 -16.52
CA LYS A 62 9.62 0.02 -15.59
C LYS A 62 9.22 -1.45 -15.69
N LEU A 63 7.97 -1.73 -16.06
CA LEU A 63 7.36 -3.06 -16.07
C LEU A 63 6.88 -3.43 -17.49
N ASN A 64 7.54 -2.89 -18.51
CA ASN A 64 7.31 -3.26 -19.90
C ASN A 64 7.62 -4.76 -20.11
N PRO A 65 6.80 -5.53 -20.87
CA PRO A 65 5.68 -5.11 -21.73
C PRO A 65 4.28 -5.18 -21.08
N TYR A 66 4.18 -5.43 -19.78
CA TYR A 66 2.90 -5.73 -19.12
C TYR A 66 1.95 -4.53 -19.01
N PHE A 67 2.49 -3.31 -19.04
CA PHE A 67 1.70 -2.07 -19.00
C PHE A 67 1.99 -1.24 -20.25
N PRO A 68 1.12 -1.22 -21.26
CA PRO A 68 1.37 -0.45 -22.46
C PRO A 68 1.25 1.06 -22.18
N PRO A 69 2.06 1.92 -22.82
CA PRO A 69 1.80 3.35 -22.84
C PRO A 69 0.39 3.62 -23.37
N THR A 70 -0.32 4.56 -22.76
CA THR A 70 -1.71 4.96 -23.08
C THR A 70 -1.94 5.35 -24.55
N SER A 71 -0.88 5.60 -25.32
CA SER A 71 -0.91 6.03 -26.73
C SER A 71 -0.52 4.97 -27.77
N THR A 72 -0.25 3.73 -27.37
CA THR A 72 0.20 2.68 -28.32
C THR A 72 -0.96 1.77 -28.72
N GLU A 73 -1.36 1.83 -30.00
CA GLU A 73 -2.17 0.79 -30.63
C GLU A 73 -1.42 -0.55 -30.57
N SER A 74 -2.15 -1.61 -30.23
CA SER A 74 -1.65 -2.97 -30.03
C SER A 74 -0.68 -3.39 -31.14
N SER A 75 0.58 -3.63 -30.78
CA SER A 75 1.56 -4.22 -31.69
C SER A 75 1.09 -5.61 -32.11
N ALA A 76 1.05 -5.87 -33.42
CA ALA A 76 0.57 -7.11 -34.06
C ALA A 76 1.45 -8.37 -33.79
N GLY A 77 2.06 -8.49 -32.61
CA GLY A 77 2.96 -9.58 -32.23
C GLY A 77 2.97 -9.94 -30.74
N SER A 78 2.03 -9.45 -29.92
CA SER A 78 1.89 -9.87 -28.51
C SER A 78 1.27 -11.27 -28.42
N SER A 79 1.63 -12.06 -27.39
CA SER A 79 0.95 -13.33 -27.10
C SER A 79 -0.53 -13.10 -26.77
N SER A 80 -1.38 -14.09 -27.02
CA SER A 80 -2.83 -14.02 -26.72
C SER A 80 -3.08 -13.66 -25.25
N VAL A 81 -2.30 -14.22 -24.32
CA VAL A 81 -2.40 -13.95 -22.87
C VAL A 81 -2.06 -12.49 -22.55
N LEU A 82 -1.00 -11.94 -23.14
CA LEU A 82 -0.60 -10.56 -22.87
C LEU A 82 -1.65 -9.57 -23.38
N GLN A 83 -2.25 -9.82 -24.56
CA GLN A 83 -3.35 -9.01 -25.07
C GLN A 83 -4.57 -9.09 -24.16
N GLN A 84 -4.97 -10.28 -23.70
CA GLN A 84 -6.07 -10.44 -22.75
C GLN A 84 -5.80 -9.69 -21.43
N PHE A 85 -4.54 -9.66 -20.98
CA PHE A 85 -4.14 -8.91 -19.80
C PHE A 85 -4.28 -7.41 -20.03
N HIS A 86 -3.85 -6.88 -21.18
CA HIS A 86 -4.04 -5.47 -21.56
C HIS A 86 -5.51 -5.08 -21.68
N ASP A 87 -6.36 -5.97 -22.19
CA ASP A 87 -7.81 -5.74 -22.25
C ASP A 87 -8.41 -5.64 -20.84
N LEU A 88 -7.98 -6.51 -19.92
CA LEU A 88 -8.35 -6.45 -18.51
C LEU A 88 -7.89 -5.14 -17.85
N LEU A 89 -6.65 -4.69 -18.12
CA LEU A 89 -6.17 -3.39 -17.64
C LEU A 89 -7.06 -2.25 -18.16
N THR A 90 -7.42 -2.26 -19.44
CA THR A 90 -8.25 -1.24 -20.07
C THR A 90 -9.63 -1.12 -19.43
N GLN A 91 -10.25 -2.26 -19.06
CA GLN A 91 -11.52 -2.25 -18.34
C GLN A 91 -11.41 -1.52 -17.00
N TYR A 92 -10.34 -1.77 -16.25
CA TYR A 92 -10.12 -1.13 -14.96
C TYR A 92 -9.75 0.35 -15.12
N VAL A 93 -8.91 0.72 -16.09
CA VAL A 93 -8.65 2.13 -16.44
C VAL A 93 -9.98 2.87 -16.63
N ARG A 94 -10.88 2.40 -17.51
CA ARG A 94 -12.20 3.05 -17.70
C ARG A 94 -12.99 3.16 -16.40
N ARG A 95 -12.98 2.09 -15.59
CA ARG A 95 -13.68 2.06 -14.30
C ARG A 95 -13.15 3.08 -13.29
N GLN A 96 -11.84 3.36 -13.28
CA GLN A 96 -11.21 4.28 -12.35
C GLN A 96 -11.12 5.72 -12.88
N THR A 97 -11.21 5.94 -14.19
CA THR A 97 -11.02 7.27 -14.80
C THR A 97 -12.29 7.88 -15.40
N GLN A 98 -13.21 7.06 -15.93
CA GLN A 98 -14.37 7.52 -16.70
C GLN A 98 -15.69 7.18 -16.01
N ASP A 99 -15.84 5.93 -15.55
CA ASP A 99 -17.08 5.49 -14.91
C ASP A 99 -17.12 6.03 -13.47
N ASP A 100 -18.10 6.88 -13.19
CA ASP A 100 -18.29 7.53 -11.89
C ASP A 100 -19.16 6.68 -10.95
N ASN A 101 -19.40 7.13 -9.70
CA ASN A 101 -20.19 6.36 -8.74
C ASN A 101 -21.64 6.11 -9.18
N PHE A 102 -22.10 6.76 -10.25
CA PHE A 102 -23.45 6.66 -10.81
C PHE A 102 -23.47 5.89 -12.13
N THR A 103 -22.34 5.37 -12.59
CA THR A 103 -22.21 4.55 -13.79
C THR A 103 -22.14 3.06 -13.44
N ILE A 104 -22.95 2.25 -14.12
CA ILE A 104 -22.93 0.78 -14.06
C ILE A 104 -22.68 0.25 -15.47
N ARG A 105 -21.62 -0.54 -15.63
CA ARG A 105 -21.26 -1.17 -16.89
C ARG A 105 -21.54 -2.66 -16.84
N VAL A 106 -22.23 -3.17 -17.85
CA VAL A 106 -22.47 -4.60 -18.06
C VAL A 106 -21.62 -5.08 -19.22
N LEU A 107 -20.88 -6.17 -19.02
CA LEU A 107 -19.97 -6.76 -19.99
C LEU A 107 -20.33 -8.24 -20.21
N ASP A 108 -20.10 -8.74 -21.42
CA ASP A 108 -20.06 -10.18 -21.71
C ASP A 108 -18.66 -10.70 -21.40
N ARG A 109 -18.53 -11.69 -20.50
CA ARG A 109 -17.25 -12.28 -20.10
C ARG A 109 -16.49 -12.91 -21.27
N ARG A 110 -17.21 -13.45 -22.26
CA ARG A 110 -16.62 -14.25 -23.34
C ARG A 110 -15.91 -13.37 -24.36
N SER A 111 -16.48 -12.20 -24.65
CA SER A 111 -15.95 -11.24 -25.63
C SER A 111 -15.36 -9.98 -25.00
N ASN A 112 -15.58 -9.75 -23.70
CA ASN A 112 -15.33 -8.48 -23.00
C ASN A 112 -16.08 -7.27 -23.63
N GLU A 113 -17.07 -7.50 -24.48
CA GLU A 113 -17.87 -6.44 -25.08
C GLU A 113 -18.80 -5.79 -24.05
N THR A 114 -18.96 -4.47 -24.14
CA THR A 114 -19.95 -3.77 -23.32
C THR A 114 -21.35 -4.05 -23.85
N LEU A 115 -22.15 -4.76 -23.05
CA LEU A 115 -23.56 -5.02 -23.32
C LEU A 115 -24.42 -3.80 -23.04
N GLU A 116 -24.15 -3.08 -21.94
CA GLU A 116 -24.89 -1.87 -21.56
C GLU A 116 -24.05 -0.94 -20.68
N LEU A 117 -24.26 0.36 -20.85
CA LEU A 117 -23.82 1.40 -19.93
C LEU A 117 -25.06 2.08 -19.33
N TYR A 118 -25.30 1.81 -18.05
CA TYR A 118 -26.45 2.32 -17.32
C TYR A 118 -26.03 3.45 -16.37
N GLU A 119 -26.81 4.53 -16.34
CA GLU A 119 -26.52 5.70 -15.52
C GLU A 119 -27.67 5.99 -14.53
N LEU A 120 -27.30 6.24 -13.27
CA LEU A 120 -28.21 6.73 -12.24
C LEU A 120 -28.34 8.25 -12.33
N THR A 121 -28.94 8.73 -13.44
CA THR A 121 -28.94 10.16 -13.84
C THR A 121 -29.49 11.09 -12.77
N ASP A 122 -30.58 10.70 -12.09
CA ASP A 122 -31.22 11.54 -11.07
C ASP A 122 -30.32 11.73 -9.84
N LEU A 123 -29.74 10.63 -9.33
CA LEU A 123 -28.77 10.66 -8.23
C LEU A 123 -27.51 11.44 -8.61
N ARG A 124 -27.02 11.26 -9.85
CA ARG A 124 -25.87 12.04 -10.35
C ARG A 124 -26.20 13.54 -10.35
N ALA A 125 -27.41 13.93 -10.73
CA ALA A 125 -27.84 15.33 -10.72
C ALA A 125 -27.99 15.88 -9.29
N GLU A 126 -28.40 15.06 -8.31
CA GLU A 126 -28.43 15.45 -6.89
C GLU A 126 -27.03 15.61 -6.30
N TYR A 127 -26.12 14.70 -6.61
CA TYR A 127 -24.72 14.78 -6.18
C TYR A 127 -24.06 16.08 -6.68
N ARG A 128 -24.24 16.41 -7.96
CA ARG A 128 -23.73 17.65 -8.55
C ARG A 128 -24.31 18.92 -7.93
N ARG A 129 -25.49 18.82 -7.29
CA ARG A 129 -26.11 19.93 -6.53
C ARG A 129 -25.66 19.98 -5.07
N GLY A 130 -24.78 19.07 -4.63
CA GLY A 130 -24.35 18.95 -3.24
C GLY A 130 -25.38 18.29 -2.32
N ASN A 131 -26.42 17.66 -2.87
CA ASN A 131 -27.55 17.15 -2.09
C ASN A 131 -27.42 15.69 -1.65
N ILE A 132 -26.37 14.97 -2.10
CA ILE A 132 -26.09 13.62 -1.61
C ILE A 132 -25.15 13.69 -0.42
N SER A 133 -25.69 13.43 0.76
CA SER A 133 -24.93 13.23 2.00
C SER A 133 -24.80 11.75 2.39
N ASP A 134 -25.59 10.85 1.78
CA ASP A 134 -25.64 9.43 2.13
C ASP A 134 -25.20 8.53 0.95
N TRP A 135 -24.00 7.96 1.07
CA TRP A 135 -23.50 6.98 0.11
C TRP A 135 -24.19 5.62 0.22
N GLU A 136 -24.80 5.28 1.36
CA GLU A 136 -25.53 4.00 1.51
C GLU A 136 -26.77 3.96 0.62
N GLU A 137 -27.42 5.11 0.45
CA GLU A 137 -28.51 5.28 -0.48
C GLU A 137 -28.05 5.05 -1.93
N VAL A 138 -26.95 5.68 -2.35
CA VAL A 138 -26.37 5.45 -3.68
C VAL A 138 -26.02 3.96 -3.87
N ASP A 139 -25.44 3.32 -2.86
CA ASP A 139 -25.08 1.90 -2.89
C ASP A 139 -26.29 0.97 -2.99
N ARG A 140 -27.41 1.33 -2.36
CA ARG A 140 -28.69 0.62 -2.49
C ARG A 140 -29.21 0.72 -3.93
N HIS A 141 -29.29 1.93 -4.48
CA HIS A 141 -29.74 2.12 -5.87
C HIS A 141 -28.86 1.40 -6.90
N ARG A 142 -27.54 1.33 -6.65
CA ARG A 142 -26.63 0.54 -7.50
C ARG A 142 -26.90 -0.96 -7.45
N ARG A 143 -27.23 -1.50 -6.28
CA ARG A 143 -27.59 -2.92 -6.13
C ARG A 143 -28.90 -3.22 -6.85
N ASP A 144 -29.93 -2.40 -6.64
CA ASP A 144 -31.23 -2.56 -7.31
C ASP A 144 -31.11 -2.44 -8.84
N ALA A 145 -30.23 -1.55 -9.34
CA ALA A 145 -29.96 -1.44 -10.76
C ALA A 145 -29.16 -2.64 -11.29
N MET A 146 -28.19 -3.15 -10.53
CA MET A 146 -27.42 -4.32 -10.90
C MET A 146 -28.31 -5.55 -11.06
N GLU A 147 -29.19 -5.84 -10.09
CA GLU A 147 -30.11 -6.99 -10.16
C GLU A 147 -30.98 -6.91 -11.43
N ARG A 148 -31.61 -5.75 -11.68
CA ARG A 148 -32.41 -5.54 -12.90
C ARG A 148 -31.62 -5.70 -14.19
N LEU A 149 -30.36 -5.26 -14.22
CA LEU A 149 -29.50 -5.37 -15.40
C LEU A 149 -29.08 -6.81 -15.66
N VAL A 150 -28.79 -7.58 -14.60
CA VAL A 150 -28.50 -9.02 -14.70
C VAL A 150 -29.71 -9.75 -15.27
N ASP A 151 -30.89 -9.56 -14.67
CA ASP A 151 -32.14 -10.20 -15.12
C ASP A 151 -32.42 -9.86 -16.60
N LYS A 152 -32.28 -8.59 -16.98
CA LYS A 152 -32.48 -8.13 -18.36
C LYS A 152 -31.59 -8.86 -19.36
N HIS A 153 -30.31 -9.04 -19.05
CA HIS A 153 -29.36 -9.67 -19.97
C HIS A 153 -29.45 -11.19 -19.95
N GLU A 154 -29.83 -11.80 -18.83
CA GLU A 154 -30.14 -13.22 -18.74
C GLU A 154 -31.38 -13.57 -19.58
N GLU A 155 -32.46 -12.79 -19.46
CA GLU A 155 -33.67 -12.92 -20.30
C GLU A 155 -33.38 -12.73 -21.79
N ALA A 156 -32.36 -11.93 -22.13
CA ALA A 156 -31.89 -11.72 -23.50
C ALA A 156 -30.99 -12.85 -24.04
N GLY A 157 -30.72 -13.89 -23.23
CA GLY A 157 -30.00 -15.09 -23.64
C GLY A 157 -28.49 -15.09 -23.36
N VAL A 158 -27.98 -14.13 -22.58
CA VAL A 158 -26.60 -14.17 -22.07
C VAL A 158 -26.59 -15.09 -20.85
N PRO A 159 -25.76 -16.15 -20.80
CA PRO A 159 -25.67 -17.01 -19.63
C PRO A 159 -25.34 -16.18 -18.38
N LEU A 160 -26.03 -16.44 -17.26
CA LEU A 160 -25.83 -15.72 -16.00
C LEU A 160 -24.36 -15.67 -15.60
N ASP A 161 -23.67 -16.81 -15.74
CA ASP A 161 -22.26 -16.90 -15.44
C ASP A 161 -21.43 -15.98 -16.34
N ASP A 162 -21.84 -15.64 -17.56
CA ASP A 162 -21.08 -14.77 -18.46
C ASP A 162 -21.39 -13.27 -18.29
N ILE A 163 -22.36 -12.89 -17.46
CA ILE A 163 -22.69 -11.48 -17.22
C ILE A 163 -21.72 -10.91 -16.17
N ILE A 164 -20.99 -9.84 -16.51
CA ILE A 164 -20.14 -9.11 -15.57
C ILE A 164 -20.72 -7.71 -15.36
N VAL A 165 -21.10 -7.39 -14.12
CA VAL A 165 -21.51 -6.04 -13.72
C VAL A 165 -20.38 -5.35 -12.94
N ARG A 166 -20.06 -4.11 -13.32
CA ARG A 166 -19.04 -3.28 -12.66
C ARG A 166 -19.55 -1.87 -12.42
N TRP A 167 -19.33 -1.36 -11.21
CA TRP A 167 -19.58 0.02 -10.86
C TRP A 167 -18.34 0.88 -11.11
N GLY A 168 -18.59 2.08 -11.60
CA GLY A 168 -17.58 3.13 -11.67
C GLY A 168 -17.04 3.53 -10.31
N ARG A 169 -15.81 4.05 -10.30
CA ARG A 169 -15.08 4.46 -9.09
C ARG A 169 -14.37 5.81 -9.24
N ALA A 170 -14.59 6.55 -10.33
CA ALA A 170 -13.84 7.77 -10.63
C ALA A 170 -13.87 8.80 -9.48
N ASN A 171 -15.05 9.11 -8.90
CA ASN A 171 -15.13 10.05 -7.77
C ASN A 171 -14.38 9.56 -6.52
N GLN A 172 -14.42 8.24 -6.25
CA GLN A 172 -13.75 7.66 -5.09
C GLN A 172 -12.23 7.73 -5.25
N VAL A 173 -11.73 7.48 -6.46
CA VAL A 173 -10.30 7.58 -6.81
C VAL A 173 -9.84 9.02 -6.68
N GLU A 174 -10.57 9.97 -7.27
CA GLU A 174 -10.28 11.41 -7.18
C GLU A 174 -10.22 11.87 -5.70
N THR A 175 -11.25 11.56 -4.92
CA THR A 175 -11.29 11.90 -3.48
C THR A 175 -10.13 11.24 -2.71
N ALA A 176 -9.78 10.00 -3.04
CA ALA A 176 -8.66 9.31 -2.42
C ALA A 176 -7.32 10.01 -2.72
N HIS A 177 -7.13 10.50 -3.94
CA HIS A 177 -5.93 11.26 -4.32
C HIS A 177 -5.85 12.61 -3.60
N GLU A 178 -6.97 13.31 -3.45
CA GLU A 178 -7.03 14.53 -2.64
C GLU A 178 -6.68 14.28 -1.17
N ARG A 179 -7.17 13.17 -0.59
CA ARG A 179 -6.80 12.75 0.77
C ARG A 179 -5.31 12.43 0.89
N SER A 180 -4.71 11.80 -0.13
CA SER A 180 -3.28 11.43 -0.12
C SER A 180 -2.33 12.58 -0.46
N ARG A 181 -2.83 13.72 -0.96
CA ARG A 181 -2.02 14.89 -1.36
C ARG A 181 -0.87 15.23 -0.38
N PRO A 182 -1.06 15.27 0.96
CA PRO A 182 0.03 15.59 1.89
C PRO A 182 1.16 14.54 1.95
N TYR A 183 0.92 13.31 1.51
CA TYR A 183 1.81 12.17 1.67
C TYR A 183 2.38 11.62 0.36
N GLN A 184 1.77 11.97 -0.78
CA GLN A 184 2.09 11.44 -2.11
C GLN A 184 3.58 11.53 -2.47
N ALA A 185 4.26 12.64 -2.12
CA ALA A 185 5.69 12.76 -2.41
C ALA A 185 6.55 11.78 -1.59
N TYR A 186 6.13 11.43 -0.36
CA TYR A 186 6.80 10.42 0.45
C TYR A 186 6.54 9.02 -0.10
N GLU A 187 5.31 8.71 -0.52
CA GLU A 187 4.96 7.46 -1.18
C GLU A 187 5.80 7.25 -2.44
N ARG A 188 5.87 8.25 -3.33
CA ARG A 188 6.69 8.18 -4.54
C ARG A 188 8.18 7.98 -4.22
N ARG A 189 8.76 8.81 -3.35
CA ARG A 189 10.19 8.69 -3.01
C ARG A 189 10.50 7.34 -2.38
N LEU A 190 9.60 6.80 -1.57
CA LEU A 190 9.79 5.48 -0.96
C LEU A 190 9.65 4.35 -2.00
N ALA A 191 8.70 4.43 -2.93
CA ALA A 191 8.61 3.50 -4.05
C ALA A 191 9.92 3.47 -4.85
N GLU A 192 10.38 4.64 -5.29
CA GLU A 192 11.63 4.79 -6.03
C GLU A 192 12.86 4.31 -5.23
N TYR A 193 12.92 4.63 -3.93
CA TYR A 193 13.97 4.19 -3.03
C TYR A 193 14.06 2.65 -2.95
N LEU A 194 12.91 1.99 -2.97
CA LEU A 194 12.79 0.53 -2.92
C LEU A 194 12.88 -0.12 -4.30
N GLY A 195 13.04 0.67 -5.36
CA GLY A 195 13.06 0.19 -6.73
C GLY A 195 11.72 -0.40 -7.19
N LEU A 196 10.61 0.08 -6.61
CA LEU A 196 9.23 -0.23 -7.03
C LEU A 196 8.74 0.77 -8.07
N SER A 197 7.73 0.39 -8.84
CA SER A 197 7.00 1.30 -9.73
C SER A 197 6.03 2.19 -8.95
N LEU A 198 5.44 3.14 -9.66
CA LEU A 198 4.39 4.00 -9.10
C LEU A 198 3.10 3.24 -8.75
N LEU A 199 2.92 1.99 -9.17
CA LEU A 199 1.78 1.16 -8.74
C LEU A 199 1.73 1.04 -7.20
N ALA A 200 2.88 0.96 -6.53
CA ALA A 200 2.93 0.86 -5.07
C ALA A 200 2.27 2.05 -4.35
N THR A 201 2.18 3.24 -4.99
CA THR A 201 1.54 4.42 -4.38
C THR A 201 0.03 4.33 -4.35
N GLU A 202 -0.58 3.46 -5.15
CA GLU A 202 -2.04 3.32 -5.26
C GLU A 202 -2.62 2.20 -4.39
N ILE A 203 -1.80 1.51 -3.59
CA ILE A 203 -2.28 0.52 -2.61
C ILE A 203 -3.31 1.16 -1.68
N GLY A 204 -3.01 2.33 -1.09
CA GLY A 204 -3.95 3.00 -0.20
C GLY A 204 -5.25 3.44 -0.89
N THR A 205 -5.16 3.83 -2.17
CA THR A 205 -6.31 4.19 -3.00
C THR A 205 -7.24 2.99 -3.20
N VAL A 206 -6.70 1.82 -3.53
CA VAL A 206 -7.51 0.62 -3.81
C VAL A 206 -7.98 -0.09 -2.54
N GLU A 207 -7.17 -0.10 -1.48
CA GLU A 207 -7.50 -0.77 -0.21
C GLU A 207 -8.56 -0.03 0.59
N THR A 208 -8.47 1.29 0.72
CA THR A 208 -9.36 2.08 1.59
C THR A 208 -9.82 3.41 1.02
N PHE A 209 -9.52 3.71 -0.24
CA PHE A 209 -9.67 5.07 -0.78
C PHE A 209 -8.96 6.11 0.11
N ASN A 210 -7.77 5.73 0.60
CA ASN A 210 -6.91 6.51 1.49
C ASN A 210 -7.58 6.94 2.81
N GLN A 211 -8.59 6.20 3.27
CA GLN A 211 -9.19 6.37 4.59
C GLN A 211 -8.37 5.61 5.63
N ASP A 212 -7.88 6.33 6.63
CA ASP A 212 -6.90 5.80 7.59
C ASP A 212 -7.53 4.98 8.73
N HIS A 213 -8.84 5.13 8.94
CA HIS A 213 -9.56 4.53 10.06
C HIS A 213 -10.33 3.25 9.68
N LEU A 214 -10.40 2.89 8.39
CA LEU A 214 -11.14 1.71 7.94
C LEU A 214 -10.50 0.43 8.45
N VAL A 215 -11.36 -0.50 8.87
CA VAL A 215 -10.98 -1.83 9.36
C VAL A 215 -11.70 -2.86 8.50
N SER A 216 -10.94 -3.76 7.86
CA SER A 216 -11.55 -4.87 7.11
C SER A 216 -12.18 -5.91 8.03
N ALA A 217 -13.01 -6.79 7.47
CA ALA A 217 -13.57 -7.92 8.19
C ALA A 217 -12.50 -8.85 8.78
N ALA A 218 -11.32 -8.94 8.16
CA ALA A 218 -10.16 -9.68 8.67
C ALA A 218 -9.38 -8.94 9.78
N GLY A 219 -9.83 -7.74 10.16
CA GLY A 219 -9.19 -6.89 11.16
C GLY A 219 -7.95 -6.15 10.68
N ALA A 220 -7.69 -6.12 9.37
CA ALA A 220 -6.62 -5.31 8.81
C ALA A 220 -6.97 -3.82 8.95
N ARG A 221 -5.96 -2.97 9.24
CA ARG A 221 -6.15 -1.56 9.61
C ARG A 221 -5.24 -0.64 8.80
N SER A 222 -5.41 0.66 8.99
CA SER A 222 -4.73 1.75 8.26
C SER A 222 -5.15 1.84 6.80
N ARG A 223 -4.73 2.93 6.14
CA ARG A 223 -4.93 3.09 4.69
C ARG A 223 -4.36 1.96 3.84
N TYR A 224 -3.34 1.25 4.34
CA TYR A 224 -2.70 0.16 3.60
C TYR A 224 -3.23 -1.23 4.00
N GLN A 225 -4.30 -1.32 4.80
CA GLN A 225 -4.92 -2.59 5.24
C GLN A 225 -3.91 -3.64 5.72
N MET A 226 -3.04 -3.26 6.66
CA MET A 226 -2.09 -4.18 7.27
C MET A 226 -2.71 -4.92 8.46
N LEU A 227 -2.42 -6.22 8.58
CA LEU A 227 -2.86 -7.00 9.75
C LEU A 227 -2.24 -6.47 11.06
N PRO A 228 -2.96 -6.51 12.20
CA PRO A 228 -2.49 -5.93 13.46
C PRO A 228 -1.13 -6.47 13.94
N TRP A 229 -0.82 -7.74 13.68
CA TRP A 229 0.47 -8.31 14.05
C TRP A 229 1.64 -7.77 13.20
N ILE A 230 1.39 -7.38 11.95
CA ILE A 230 2.39 -6.75 11.06
C ILE A 230 2.70 -5.34 11.57
N LEU A 231 1.66 -4.57 11.90
CA LEU A 231 1.77 -3.24 12.49
C LEU A 231 2.61 -3.29 13.77
N ARG A 232 2.24 -4.17 14.72
CA ARG A 232 2.98 -4.34 15.99
C ARG A 232 4.44 -4.75 15.76
N LYS A 233 4.71 -5.69 14.86
CA LYS A 233 6.08 -6.10 14.53
C LYS A 233 6.91 -4.95 13.95
N SER A 234 6.27 -4.00 13.29
CA SER A 234 6.89 -2.80 12.73
C SER A 234 6.97 -1.65 13.72
N GLY A 235 6.57 -1.89 14.98
CA GLY A 235 6.59 -0.89 16.05
C GLY A 235 5.43 0.11 15.99
N VAL A 236 4.40 -0.12 15.16
CA VAL A 236 3.16 0.66 15.14
C VAL A 236 2.18 0.03 16.12
N THR A 237 1.79 0.79 17.13
CA THR A 237 1.10 0.28 18.31
C THR A 237 -0.10 1.13 18.72
N GLU A 238 -0.92 0.54 19.59
CA GLU A 238 -2.07 1.20 20.20
C GLU A 238 -1.86 1.24 21.71
N TYR A 239 -2.14 2.35 22.36
CA TYR A 239 -1.97 2.56 23.81
C TYR A 239 -2.87 3.71 24.29
N SER A 240 -3.01 3.87 25.60
CA SER A 240 -3.79 4.96 26.20
C SER A 240 -2.87 5.90 26.96
N LEU A 241 -3.17 7.21 26.91
CA LEU A 241 -2.44 8.23 27.66
C LEU A 241 -3.37 8.94 28.64
N PRO A 242 -2.91 9.23 29.87
CA PRO A 242 -3.71 9.97 30.83
C PRO A 242 -3.74 11.46 30.50
N THR A 243 -4.84 12.12 30.85
CA THR A 243 -5.02 13.58 30.73
C THR A 243 -4.99 14.24 32.12
N GLU A 244 -4.89 15.57 32.17
CA GLU A 244 -5.04 16.29 33.44
C GLU A 244 -6.44 16.15 34.05
N GLY A 245 -7.48 15.94 33.24
CA GLY A 245 -8.84 15.69 33.70
C GLY A 245 -9.13 14.27 34.19
N GLU A 246 -8.09 13.47 34.48
CA GLU A 246 -8.16 12.04 34.87
C GLU A 246 -8.78 11.08 33.84
N ALA A 247 -9.19 11.59 32.68
CA ALA A 247 -9.62 10.79 31.55
C ALA A 247 -8.42 10.17 30.81
N TRP A 248 -8.68 9.13 30.04
CA TRP A 248 -7.70 8.51 29.17
C TRP A 248 -8.10 8.73 27.72
N ILE A 249 -7.14 9.13 26.88
CA ILE A 249 -7.35 9.14 25.43
C ILE A 249 -6.72 7.90 24.80
N GLN A 250 -7.31 7.45 23.71
CA GLN A 250 -6.74 6.37 22.92
C GLN A 250 -5.77 6.93 21.88
N VAL A 251 -4.61 6.28 21.74
CA VAL A 251 -3.66 6.55 20.67
C VAL A 251 -3.57 5.32 19.78
N ARG A 252 -3.93 5.48 18.50
CA ARG A 252 -4.00 4.42 17.49
C ARG A 252 -3.05 4.76 16.35
N GLU A 253 -1.76 4.47 16.52
CA GLU A 253 -0.70 4.90 15.59
C GLU A 253 -0.95 4.44 14.15
N GLU A 254 -1.73 3.38 13.93
CA GLU A 254 -2.11 2.92 12.59
C GLU A 254 -2.93 3.93 11.79
N ARG A 255 -3.53 4.93 12.46
CA ARG A 255 -4.30 6.01 11.82
C ARG A 255 -3.42 7.14 11.28
N HIS A 256 -2.12 7.17 11.56
CA HIS A 256 -1.23 8.21 11.08
C HIS A 256 -0.46 7.75 9.82
N PRO A 257 -0.70 8.31 8.62
CA PRO A 257 -0.09 7.84 7.37
C PRO A 257 1.45 7.77 7.41
N LEU A 258 2.12 8.77 8.00
CA LEU A 258 3.58 8.77 8.12
C LEU A 258 4.16 7.63 9.00
N LEU A 259 3.39 7.06 9.93
CA LEU A 259 3.82 5.94 10.78
C LEU A 259 3.65 4.59 10.06
N VAL A 260 2.64 4.46 9.21
CA VAL A 260 2.32 3.19 8.52
C VAL A 260 2.92 3.06 7.12
N LEU A 261 3.31 4.17 6.50
CA LEU A 261 3.88 4.22 5.15
C LEU A 261 5.11 3.30 4.98
N GLU A 262 6.15 3.50 5.80
CA GLU A 262 7.37 2.70 5.69
C GLU A 262 7.12 1.21 5.97
N PRO A 263 6.40 0.82 7.04
CA PRO A 263 6.00 -0.56 7.25
C PRO A 263 5.31 -1.23 6.05
N ALA A 264 4.34 -0.57 5.43
CA ALA A 264 3.58 -1.12 4.29
C ALA A 264 4.49 -1.38 3.08
N PHE A 265 5.32 -0.41 2.73
CA PHE A 265 6.19 -0.50 1.55
C PHE A 265 7.34 -1.49 1.74
N LEU A 266 7.88 -1.63 2.96
CA LEU A 266 8.87 -2.67 3.26
C LEU A 266 8.26 -4.07 3.25
N LEU A 267 7.00 -4.21 3.69
CA LEU A 267 6.26 -5.47 3.56
C LEU A 267 6.08 -5.83 2.08
N LEU A 268 5.55 -4.89 1.29
CA LEU A 268 5.36 -5.05 -0.16
C LEU A 268 6.67 -5.45 -0.83
N LYS A 269 7.77 -4.72 -0.63
CA LYS A 269 9.06 -5.06 -1.25
C LYS A 269 9.56 -6.44 -0.81
N GLY A 270 9.30 -6.83 0.43
CA GLY A 270 9.57 -8.20 0.91
C GLY A 270 8.75 -9.27 0.18
N TYR A 271 7.50 -8.99 -0.16
CA TYR A 271 6.65 -9.88 -0.95
C TYR A 271 7.08 -9.93 -2.41
N VAL A 272 7.30 -8.77 -3.04
CA VAL A 272 7.83 -8.63 -4.40
C VAL A 272 9.10 -9.46 -4.58
N ASN A 273 10.07 -9.31 -3.68
CA ASN A 273 11.31 -10.07 -3.76
C ASN A 273 11.10 -11.58 -3.56
N ALA A 274 10.12 -11.98 -2.75
CA ALA A 274 9.86 -13.39 -2.47
C ALA A 274 9.12 -14.11 -3.59
N VAL A 275 8.35 -13.39 -4.40
CA VAL A 275 7.61 -13.94 -5.54
C VAL A 275 8.25 -13.58 -6.88
N GLY A 276 9.40 -12.90 -6.89
CA GLY A 276 10.23 -12.62 -8.07
C GLY A 276 9.92 -11.31 -8.77
N HIS A 277 8.66 -10.88 -8.86
CA HIS A 277 8.29 -9.71 -9.65
C HIS A 277 7.25 -8.80 -8.97
N GLU A 278 7.23 -7.52 -9.36
CA GLU A 278 6.38 -6.50 -8.73
C GLU A 278 4.89 -6.79 -8.92
N ILE A 279 4.47 -7.18 -10.13
CA ILE A 279 3.08 -7.50 -10.47
C ILE A 279 2.48 -8.57 -9.55
N PRO A 280 3.03 -9.81 -9.51
CA PRO A 280 2.55 -10.80 -8.57
C PRO A 280 2.81 -10.42 -7.10
N GLY A 281 3.81 -9.57 -6.81
CA GLY A 281 4.08 -9.07 -5.45
C GLY A 281 3.00 -8.13 -4.91
N LEU A 282 2.43 -7.26 -5.77
CA LEU A 282 1.25 -6.46 -5.46
C LEU A 282 0.06 -7.38 -5.20
N SER A 283 -0.16 -8.39 -6.04
CA SER A 283 -1.22 -9.37 -5.81
C SER A 283 -1.00 -10.15 -4.51
N ALA A 284 0.24 -10.54 -4.19
CA ALA A 284 0.61 -11.20 -2.93
C ALA A 284 0.32 -10.35 -1.69
N TYR A 285 0.38 -9.02 -1.81
CA TYR A 285 -0.01 -8.09 -0.74
C TYR A 285 -1.48 -8.27 -0.37
N HIS A 286 -2.34 -8.42 -1.38
CA HIS A 286 -3.78 -8.55 -1.23
C HIS A 286 -4.25 -9.98 -0.92
N THR A 287 -3.80 -10.96 -1.71
CA THR A 287 -4.26 -12.35 -1.64
C THR A 287 -3.38 -13.24 -0.77
N GLY A 288 -2.21 -12.76 -0.37
CA GLY A 288 -1.20 -13.54 0.34
C GLY A 288 -0.22 -14.26 -0.60
N PRO A 289 1.07 -14.37 -0.26
CA PRO A 289 2.09 -15.01 -1.12
C PRO A 289 1.83 -16.49 -1.43
N GLY A 290 1.15 -17.22 -0.54
CA GLY A 290 0.85 -18.64 -0.76
C GLY A 290 -0.06 -18.89 -1.98
N ASN A 291 -1.00 -17.98 -2.26
CA ASN A 291 -1.84 -18.07 -3.46
C ASN A 291 -1.03 -17.82 -4.73
N ILE A 292 -0.04 -16.93 -4.67
CA ILE A 292 0.87 -16.67 -5.79
C ILE A 292 1.77 -17.89 -6.05
N PHE A 293 2.25 -18.57 -5.01
CA PHE A 293 2.97 -19.84 -5.19
C PHE A 293 2.09 -20.94 -5.78
N LYS A 294 0.81 -21.06 -5.36
CA LYS A 294 -0.16 -21.98 -5.97
C LYS A 294 -0.38 -21.67 -7.46
N LEU A 295 -0.48 -20.39 -7.80
CA LEU A 295 -0.64 -19.90 -9.16
C LEU A 295 0.54 -20.33 -10.04
N TYR A 296 1.78 -20.13 -9.60
CA TYR A 296 2.97 -20.59 -10.35
C TYR A 296 2.97 -22.10 -10.57
N ARG A 297 2.57 -22.88 -9.56
CA ARG A 297 2.43 -24.33 -9.70
C ARG A 297 1.43 -24.72 -10.80
N GLN A 298 0.28 -24.05 -10.84
CA GLN A 298 -0.73 -24.29 -11.87
C GLN A 298 -0.24 -23.89 -13.26
N TYR A 299 0.52 -22.81 -13.37
CA TYR A 299 1.10 -22.40 -14.64
C TYR A 299 2.01 -23.50 -15.23
N TYR A 300 2.89 -24.12 -14.41
CA TYR A 300 3.74 -25.21 -14.89
C TYR A 300 2.98 -26.45 -15.39
N THR A 301 1.82 -26.73 -14.80
CA THR A 301 1.13 -28.02 -15.01
C THR A 301 -0.03 -27.93 -15.98
N SER A 302 -0.59 -26.74 -16.16
CA SER A 302 -1.91 -26.55 -16.74
C SER A 302 -1.93 -25.50 -17.85
N SER A 303 -0.85 -24.71 -18.02
CA SER A 303 -0.75 -23.74 -19.11
C SER A 303 0.00 -24.32 -20.30
N ASP A 304 -0.57 -24.16 -21.49
CA ASP A 304 0.12 -24.44 -22.76
C ASP A 304 1.14 -23.34 -23.13
N ASP A 305 1.11 -22.19 -22.45
CA ASP A 305 2.02 -21.05 -22.67
C ASP A 305 3.32 -21.14 -21.86
N PHE A 306 3.49 -22.15 -21.01
CA PHE A 306 4.71 -22.28 -20.22
C PHE A 306 5.89 -22.68 -21.13
N THR A 307 6.90 -21.82 -21.17
CA THR A 307 8.14 -22.03 -21.91
C THR A 307 9.35 -21.83 -21.01
N PRO A 308 10.55 -22.31 -21.41
CA PRO A 308 11.77 -22.06 -20.66
C PRO A 308 12.15 -20.58 -20.52
N SER A 309 11.57 -19.69 -21.32
CA SER A 309 11.75 -18.23 -21.26
C SER A 309 10.60 -17.50 -20.55
N SER A 310 9.62 -18.22 -20.00
CA SER A 310 8.51 -17.61 -19.28
C SER A 310 8.97 -17.07 -17.93
N THR A 311 8.40 -15.95 -17.51
CA THR A 311 8.65 -15.32 -16.21
C THR A 311 7.49 -15.53 -15.24
N VAL A 312 7.71 -15.23 -13.97
CA VAL A 312 6.64 -15.19 -12.96
C VAL A 312 5.57 -14.12 -13.25
N ALA A 313 5.89 -13.10 -14.05
CA ALA A 313 4.93 -12.10 -14.50
C ALA A 313 4.01 -12.63 -15.61
N ASP A 314 4.53 -13.47 -16.51
CA ASP A 314 3.73 -14.18 -17.52
C ASP A 314 2.74 -15.14 -16.86
N ALA A 315 3.18 -15.89 -15.85
CA ALA A 315 2.28 -16.74 -15.06
C ALA A 315 1.14 -15.93 -14.43
N TYR A 316 1.45 -14.74 -13.90
CA TYR A 316 0.41 -13.88 -13.35
C TYR A 316 -0.58 -13.41 -14.43
N ALA A 317 -0.08 -12.95 -15.58
CA ALA A 317 -0.92 -12.52 -16.70
C ALA A 317 -1.85 -13.65 -17.16
N TRP A 318 -1.33 -14.87 -17.29
CA TRP A 318 -2.13 -16.07 -17.58
C TRP A 318 -3.18 -16.32 -16.50
N ALA A 319 -2.79 -16.30 -15.23
CA ALA A 319 -3.68 -16.62 -14.11
C ALA A 319 -4.81 -15.62 -13.87
N VAL A 320 -4.70 -14.38 -14.33
CA VAL A 320 -5.79 -13.40 -14.27
C VAL A 320 -6.59 -13.32 -15.56
N THR A 321 -6.24 -14.12 -16.56
CA THR A 321 -6.92 -14.21 -17.86
C THR A 321 -7.39 -15.64 -18.08
N GLU A 322 -6.74 -16.38 -18.97
CA GLU A 322 -7.09 -17.74 -19.37
C GLU A 322 -7.07 -18.74 -18.19
N GLY A 323 -6.05 -18.67 -17.34
CA GLY A 323 -5.87 -19.56 -16.20
C GLY A 323 -6.76 -19.27 -15.00
N PHE A 324 -7.62 -18.23 -15.06
CA PHE A 324 -8.32 -17.72 -13.89
C PHE A 324 -9.19 -18.76 -13.19
N ASP A 325 -9.99 -19.52 -13.94
CA ASP A 325 -10.88 -20.52 -13.35
C ASP A 325 -10.08 -21.65 -12.69
N THR A 326 -8.96 -22.07 -13.31
CA THR A 326 -8.04 -23.09 -12.78
C THR A 326 -7.39 -22.65 -11.46
N VAL A 327 -6.98 -21.38 -11.36
CA VAL A 327 -6.32 -20.86 -10.15
C VAL A 327 -7.34 -20.56 -9.05
N SER A 328 -8.51 -20.07 -9.42
CA SER A 328 -9.62 -19.75 -8.52
C SER A 328 -10.21 -20.99 -7.85
N GLU A 329 -10.25 -22.12 -8.57
CA GLU A 329 -10.80 -23.36 -8.05
C GLU A 329 -10.08 -23.82 -6.75
N GLY A 330 -10.86 -23.91 -5.67
CA GLY A 330 -10.37 -24.30 -4.34
C GLY A 330 -9.25 -23.39 -3.81
N SER A 331 -9.24 -22.10 -4.15
CA SER A 331 -8.36 -21.10 -3.53
C SER A 331 -9.13 -19.88 -3.03
N THR A 332 -8.45 -19.00 -2.30
CA THR A 332 -8.98 -17.67 -1.98
C THR A 332 -8.62 -16.63 -3.05
N PHE A 333 -8.00 -17.04 -4.17
CA PHE A 333 -7.68 -16.19 -5.32
C PHE A 333 -8.91 -16.05 -6.21
N GLY A 334 -9.84 -15.18 -5.81
CA GLY A 334 -11.11 -14.97 -6.52
C GLY A 334 -11.11 -13.71 -7.40
N GLY A 335 -12.31 -13.29 -7.81
CA GLY A 335 -12.50 -12.12 -8.68
C GLY A 335 -11.92 -10.81 -8.13
N ASN A 336 -11.91 -10.63 -6.80
CA ASN A 336 -11.26 -9.49 -6.15
C ASN A 336 -9.73 -9.51 -6.35
N SER A 337 -9.11 -10.70 -6.28
CA SER A 337 -7.67 -10.86 -6.53
C SER A 337 -7.31 -10.64 -8.00
N ARG A 338 -8.13 -11.15 -8.93
CA ARG A 338 -7.99 -10.90 -10.38
C ARG A 338 -7.98 -9.41 -10.72
N GLY A 339 -8.83 -8.64 -10.05
CA GLY A 339 -9.00 -7.21 -10.28
C GLY A 339 -8.00 -6.30 -9.58
N TYR A 340 -7.17 -6.82 -8.67
CA TYR A 340 -6.39 -5.99 -7.76
C TYR A 340 -5.32 -5.14 -8.47
N VAL A 341 -4.39 -5.77 -9.19
CA VAL A 341 -3.35 -5.06 -9.95
C VAL A 341 -3.96 -4.17 -11.05
N PRO A 342 -4.95 -4.64 -11.83
CA PRO A 342 -5.67 -3.76 -12.76
C PRO A 342 -6.28 -2.52 -12.10
N ALA A 343 -6.88 -2.65 -10.91
CA ALA A 343 -7.45 -1.52 -10.18
C ALA A 343 -6.39 -0.51 -9.71
N ILE A 344 -5.24 -1.00 -9.27
CA ILE A 344 -4.09 -0.16 -8.91
C ILE A 344 -3.60 0.61 -10.14
N TYR A 345 -3.48 -0.07 -11.28
CA TYR A 345 -3.07 0.58 -12.53
C TYR A 345 -4.08 1.64 -12.99
N GLY A 346 -5.37 1.33 -13.04
CA GLY A 346 -6.36 2.34 -13.43
C GLY A 346 -6.46 3.51 -12.46
N ALA A 347 -6.24 3.29 -11.16
CA ALA A 347 -6.12 4.38 -10.17
C ALA A 347 -4.89 5.26 -10.42
N LEU A 348 -3.77 4.69 -10.89
CA LEU A 348 -2.59 5.48 -11.28
C LEU A 348 -2.88 6.31 -12.54
N VAL A 349 -3.42 5.67 -13.58
CA VAL A 349 -3.73 6.28 -14.89
C VAL A 349 -4.72 7.44 -14.77
N ALA A 350 -5.58 7.43 -13.74
CA ALA A 350 -6.45 8.57 -13.42
C ALA A 350 -5.72 9.91 -13.21
N ARG A 351 -4.38 9.89 -13.04
CA ARG A 351 -3.53 11.08 -12.91
C ARG A 351 -2.40 11.16 -13.94
N ASP A 352 -2.35 10.30 -14.95
CA ASP A 352 -1.21 10.25 -15.87
C ASP A 352 -0.95 11.58 -16.56
N ASP A 353 -2.03 12.24 -17.01
CA ASP A 353 -2.00 13.53 -17.70
C ASP A 353 -1.82 14.73 -16.74
N GLN A 354 -1.86 14.49 -15.43
CA GLN A 354 -1.66 15.55 -14.45
C GLN A 354 -0.15 15.77 -14.24
N PRO A 355 0.31 17.04 -14.18
CA PRO A 355 1.68 17.31 -13.82
C PRO A 355 1.95 16.78 -12.42
N ILE A 356 3.20 16.33 -12.19
CA ILE A 356 3.62 15.95 -10.85
C ILE A 356 3.28 17.07 -9.87
N ASN A 357 2.47 16.74 -8.85
CA ASN A 357 2.03 17.70 -7.86
C ASN A 357 3.23 18.36 -7.18
N GLN A 358 3.34 19.68 -7.36
CA GLN A 358 4.40 20.51 -6.79
C GLN A 358 4.07 21.00 -5.37
N THR A 359 2.87 20.72 -4.88
CA THR A 359 2.48 21.05 -3.50
C THR A 359 3.46 20.38 -2.54
N PRO A 360 4.10 21.14 -1.64
CA PRO A 360 5.04 20.58 -0.69
C PRO A 360 4.38 19.45 0.12
N PRO A 361 5.06 18.32 0.35
CA PRO A 361 4.53 17.29 1.23
C PRO A 361 4.38 17.83 2.65
N LEU A 362 3.60 17.13 3.48
CA LEU A 362 3.51 17.41 4.90
C LEU A 362 4.92 17.44 5.53
N ARG A 363 5.31 18.58 6.08
CA ARG A 363 6.60 18.77 6.74
C ARG A 363 6.41 18.65 8.25
N ALA A 364 7.02 17.65 8.87
CA ALA A 364 6.82 17.36 10.28
C ALA A 364 8.02 16.67 10.92
N VAL A 365 8.13 16.77 12.25
CA VAL A 365 9.08 16.02 13.06
C VAL A 365 8.30 15.07 13.94
N ARG A 366 8.59 13.78 13.81
CA ARG A 366 8.17 12.77 14.77
C ARG A 366 9.08 12.84 15.99
N LEU A 367 8.49 13.01 17.16
CA LEU A 367 9.15 13.23 18.43
C LEU A 367 8.78 12.15 19.43
N GLN A 368 9.64 12.00 20.44
CA GLN A 368 9.42 11.21 21.65
C GLN A 368 9.98 11.98 22.84
N VAL A 369 9.44 11.70 24.02
CA VAL A 369 9.93 12.23 25.28
C VAL A 369 11.12 11.37 25.75
N ARG A 370 12.09 11.98 26.42
CA ARG A 370 13.23 11.25 27.01
C ARG A 370 12.73 10.28 28.08
N PRO A 371 13.38 9.11 28.25
CA PRO A 371 13.09 8.21 29.35
C PRO A 371 13.10 8.92 30.70
N GLY A 372 12.04 8.73 31.50
CA GLY A 372 11.89 9.33 32.82
C GLY A 372 11.40 10.79 32.83
N ALA A 373 11.27 11.44 31.68
CA ALA A 373 10.64 12.76 31.57
C ALA A 373 9.15 12.65 31.22
N SER A 374 8.38 13.67 31.56
CA SER A 374 6.98 13.83 31.15
C SER A 374 6.67 15.29 30.88
N LEU A 375 5.73 15.55 29.99
CA LEU A 375 5.20 16.89 29.74
C LEU A 375 3.72 16.79 29.38
N THR A 376 2.95 17.79 29.75
CA THR A 376 1.57 17.96 29.30
C THR A 376 1.53 18.56 27.91
N LEU A 377 0.42 18.36 27.18
CA LEU A 377 0.21 18.99 25.88
C LEU A 377 0.23 20.52 25.99
N ARG A 378 -0.27 21.08 27.10
CA ARG A 378 -0.22 22.52 27.39
C ARG A 378 1.21 23.03 27.53
N GLU A 379 2.07 22.33 28.26
CA GLU A 379 3.50 22.66 28.35
C GLU A 379 4.21 22.54 27.00
N LEU A 380 3.82 21.56 26.18
CA LEU A 380 4.36 21.40 24.82
C LEU A 380 3.95 22.55 23.89
N LEU A 381 2.67 22.93 23.90
CA LEU A 381 2.13 23.85 22.92
C LEU A 381 2.29 25.32 23.30
N ALA A 382 2.40 25.68 24.58
CA ALA A 382 2.49 27.07 25.02
C ALA A 382 3.67 27.85 24.39
N PRO A 383 4.90 27.32 24.30
CA PRO A 383 6.00 28.01 23.62
C PRO A 383 5.77 28.17 22.12
N ILE A 384 5.12 27.18 21.50
CA ILE A 384 4.83 27.16 20.06
C ILE A 384 3.74 28.19 19.74
N ASP A 385 2.70 28.30 20.58
CA ASP A 385 1.62 29.26 20.42
C ASP A 385 2.11 30.71 20.53
N SER A 386 2.98 30.99 21.50
CA SER A 386 3.63 32.31 21.66
C SER A 386 4.40 32.73 20.39
N VAL A 387 5.09 31.80 19.75
CA VAL A 387 5.82 32.06 18.50
C VAL A 387 4.89 32.10 17.28
N ALA A 388 3.80 31.33 17.28
CA ALA A 388 2.82 31.30 16.18
C ALA A 388 2.09 32.64 16.05
N GLN A 389 1.69 33.22 17.19
CA GLN A 389 1.10 34.57 17.25
C GLN A 389 2.05 35.65 16.71
N SER A 390 3.36 35.42 16.76
CA SER A 390 4.38 36.32 16.20
C SER A 390 4.61 36.17 14.67
N ARG A 391 3.79 35.37 13.97
CA ARG A 391 3.89 35.04 12.52
C ARG A 391 5.20 34.34 12.09
N ARG A 392 5.94 33.73 13.03
CA ARG A 392 7.20 33.01 12.76
C ARG A 392 7.03 31.51 12.49
N LEU A 393 5.81 30.97 12.64
CA LEU A 393 5.46 29.58 12.33
C LEU A 393 4.57 29.53 11.08
N SER A 394 5.19 29.53 9.91
CA SER A 394 4.50 29.40 8.61
C SER A 394 4.42 27.94 8.11
N GLU A 395 4.79 26.96 8.94
CA GLU A 395 4.98 25.56 8.52
C GLU A 395 3.99 24.57 9.15
N TRP A 396 2.90 25.06 9.75
CA TRP A 396 1.76 24.18 10.01
C TRP A 396 1.13 23.82 8.65
N ASN A 397 0.75 22.56 8.45
CA ASN A 397 0.18 22.03 7.21
C ASN A 397 -0.87 23.00 6.59
N PRO A 398 -0.88 23.26 5.26
CA PRO A 398 -1.86 24.15 4.61
C PRO A 398 -3.34 23.81 4.86
N ARG A 399 -3.69 22.58 5.25
CA ARG A 399 -5.06 22.21 5.67
C ARG A 399 -5.46 22.72 7.07
N ALA A 400 -4.54 23.32 7.82
CA ALA A 400 -4.73 23.74 9.20
C ALA A 400 -4.67 25.27 9.39
N ASP A 401 -4.74 26.05 8.30
CA ASP A 401 -4.55 27.50 8.34
C ASP A 401 -5.65 28.27 9.07
N SER A 402 -6.80 27.65 9.38
CA SER A 402 -7.96 28.28 10.04
C SER A 402 -8.21 27.89 11.50
N GLY A 403 -7.30 27.16 12.18
CA GLY A 403 -7.51 26.67 13.55
C GLY A 403 -6.53 27.19 14.62
N SER A 404 -6.88 27.00 15.89
CA SER A 404 -6.01 27.23 17.05
C SER A 404 -4.74 26.36 17.01
N THR A 405 -3.72 26.66 17.82
CA THR A 405 -2.51 25.80 17.92
C THR A 405 -2.87 24.37 18.35
N TYR A 406 -3.90 24.19 19.18
CA TYR A 406 -4.43 22.89 19.57
C TYR A 406 -5.09 22.15 18.38
N ASP A 407 -5.94 22.83 17.60
CA ASP A 407 -6.56 22.24 16.41
C ASP A 407 -5.52 21.81 15.37
N ARG A 408 -4.47 22.62 15.20
CA ARG A 408 -3.35 22.30 14.32
C ARG A 408 -2.58 21.07 14.82
N PHE A 409 -2.36 20.95 16.14
CA PHE A 409 -1.76 19.75 16.73
C PHE A 409 -2.63 18.51 16.49
N ARG A 410 -3.94 18.60 16.72
CA ARG A 410 -4.89 17.51 16.50
C ARG A 410 -4.93 17.08 15.03
N ALA A 411 -4.96 18.03 14.09
CA ALA A 411 -4.93 17.74 12.66
C ALA A 411 -3.60 17.09 12.22
N LEU A 412 -2.49 17.43 12.86
CA LEU A 412 -1.18 16.82 12.61
C LEU A 412 -1.01 15.46 13.31
N ASN A 413 -1.82 15.15 14.33
CA ASN A 413 -1.76 13.92 15.11
C ASN A 413 -3.10 13.18 15.10
N PRO A 414 -3.62 12.79 13.91
CA PRO A 414 -4.94 12.12 13.79
C PRO A 414 -5.01 10.75 14.48
N HIS A 415 -3.87 10.19 14.91
CA HIS A 415 -3.81 8.98 15.71
C HIS A 415 -4.12 9.20 17.20
N PHE A 416 -4.14 10.44 17.68
CA PHE A 416 -4.60 10.76 19.03
C PHE A 416 -6.10 11.06 19.00
N ASP A 417 -6.87 10.37 19.84
CA ASP A 417 -8.32 10.56 19.99
C ASP A 417 -8.62 11.82 20.85
N LEU A 418 -8.19 12.98 20.35
CA LEU A 418 -8.29 14.27 21.05
C LEU A 418 -9.66 14.91 20.84
N PRO A 419 -10.32 15.41 21.91
CA PRO A 419 -11.59 16.11 21.80
C PRO A 419 -11.44 17.44 21.03
N SER A 420 -12.52 17.89 20.40
CA SER A 420 -12.62 19.27 19.89
C SER A 420 -12.54 20.29 21.03
N SER A 421 -12.21 21.53 20.65
CA SER A 421 -12.22 22.67 21.56
C SER A 421 -13.17 23.75 21.04
N ASP A 422 -14.05 24.26 21.90
CA ASP A 422 -15.03 25.29 21.53
C ASP A 422 -14.44 26.69 21.57
N ASP A 423 -13.41 26.92 22.39
CA ASP A 423 -12.76 28.22 22.62
C ASP A 423 -11.36 28.31 21.99
N GLY A 424 -10.91 27.25 21.31
CA GLY A 424 -9.57 27.13 20.75
C GLY A 424 -8.47 26.86 21.78
N GLY A 425 -8.81 26.74 23.07
CA GLY A 425 -7.92 26.31 24.14
C GLY A 425 -7.70 24.80 24.15
N ILE A 426 -6.82 24.33 25.04
CA ILE A 426 -6.63 22.89 25.28
C ILE A 426 -7.59 22.46 26.39
N PRO A 427 -8.66 21.69 26.10
CA PRO A 427 -9.58 21.20 27.12
C PRO A 427 -8.87 20.23 28.07
N ASP A 428 -9.29 20.13 29.32
CA ASP A 428 -8.63 19.26 30.30
C ASP A 428 -8.66 17.77 29.90
N ALA A 429 -9.73 17.35 29.21
CA ALA A 429 -9.85 16.02 28.61
C ALA A 429 -8.93 15.80 27.39
N GLY A 430 -8.36 16.87 26.83
CA GLY A 430 -7.37 16.84 25.75
C GLY A 430 -5.96 17.24 26.17
N ASN A 431 -5.75 17.64 27.44
CA ASN A 431 -4.41 17.98 27.94
C ASN A 431 -3.65 16.71 28.35
N VAL A 432 -3.15 16.00 27.34
CA VAL A 432 -2.52 14.69 27.49
C VAL A 432 -1.14 14.81 28.15
N ARG A 433 -0.81 13.88 29.05
CA ARG A 433 0.54 13.70 29.57
C ARG A 433 1.35 12.81 28.64
N LEU A 434 2.30 13.41 27.92
CA LEU A 434 3.26 12.73 27.06
C LEU A 434 4.43 12.20 27.90
N VAL A 435 4.78 10.94 27.66
CA VAL A 435 5.87 10.20 28.31
C VAL A 435 6.74 9.51 27.25
N SER A 436 7.84 8.85 27.63
CA SER A 436 8.70 8.13 26.66
C SER A 436 8.00 6.93 26.05
N ASP A 437 7.35 6.14 26.90
CA ASP A 437 6.69 4.89 26.54
C ASP A 437 5.58 4.53 27.53
N VAL A 438 4.66 3.68 27.07
CA VAL A 438 3.61 3.05 27.87
C VAL A 438 3.73 1.55 27.69
N GLU A 439 4.02 0.82 28.76
CA GLU A 439 4.24 -0.64 28.70
C GLU A 439 5.30 -1.04 27.65
N GLY A 440 6.37 -0.26 27.52
CA GLY A 440 7.41 -0.48 26.50
C GLY A 440 7.03 -0.07 25.08
N ARG A 441 5.85 0.50 24.85
CA ARG A 441 5.41 1.06 23.56
C ARG A 441 5.78 2.54 23.51
N ALA A 442 6.70 2.89 22.61
CA ALA A 442 7.16 4.27 22.48
C ALA A 442 6.01 5.22 22.12
N VAL A 443 5.89 6.35 22.84
CA VAL A 443 4.86 7.36 22.57
C VAL A 443 5.36 8.33 21.52
N ARG A 444 4.69 8.36 20.35
CA ARG A 444 5.12 9.18 19.22
C ARG A 444 4.07 10.22 18.84
N PHE A 445 4.52 11.45 18.69
CA PHE A 445 3.71 12.57 18.24
C PHE A 445 4.49 13.42 17.24
N PHE A 446 3.79 14.31 16.54
CA PHE A 446 4.30 15.10 15.45
C PHE A 446 4.14 16.58 15.73
N LEU A 447 5.16 17.36 15.39
CA LEU A 447 5.18 18.82 15.42
C LEU A 447 5.79 19.39 14.13
N PRO A 448 5.62 20.68 13.82
CA PRO A 448 6.30 21.34 12.70
C PRO A 448 7.84 21.25 12.77
N LEU A 449 8.53 21.41 11.64
CA LEU A 449 9.99 21.18 11.52
C LEU A 449 10.87 22.04 12.42
N ASN A 450 10.42 23.25 12.76
CA ASN A 450 11.11 24.21 13.62
C ASN A 450 10.72 24.07 15.11
N ALA A 451 9.68 23.30 15.44
CA ALA A 451 9.20 23.17 16.82
C ALA A 451 10.27 22.66 17.80
N PRO A 452 11.15 21.68 17.46
CA PRO A 452 12.21 21.26 18.37
C PRO A 452 13.20 22.38 18.73
N ALA A 453 13.45 23.33 17.82
CA ALA A 453 14.30 24.48 18.12
C ALA A 453 13.58 25.47 19.04
N ILE A 454 12.31 25.78 18.74
CA ILE A 454 11.47 26.67 19.57
C ILE A 454 11.36 26.14 21.01
N LEU A 455 11.13 24.84 21.16
CA LEU A 455 11.02 24.20 22.47
C LEU A 455 12.34 24.28 23.25
N ARG A 456 13.48 24.08 22.58
CA ARG A 456 14.80 24.23 23.21
C ARG A 456 15.07 25.67 23.64
N ASP A 457 14.75 26.65 22.81
CA ASP A 457 14.93 28.08 23.12
C ASP A 457 14.04 28.51 24.30
N ALA A 458 12.91 27.84 24.49
CA ALA A 458 12.01 28.02 25.64
C ALA A 458 12.40 27.19 26.88
N GLY A 459 13.51 26.44 26.85
CA GLY A 459 13.98 25.62 27.98
C GLY A 459 13.28 24.27 28.14
N VAL A 460 12.53 23.80 27.14
CA VAL A 460 11.89 22.47 27.17
C VAL A 460 12.89 21.40 26.71
N ASP A 461 13.60 20.82 27.68
CA ASP A 461 14.62 19.77 27.46
C ASP A 461 14.08 18.33 27.51
N ALA A 462 12.76 18.15 27.56
CA ALA A 462 12.13 16.83 27.70
C ALA A 462 12.19 15.96 26.43
N LEU A 463 12.55 16.50 25.26
CA LEU A 463 12.52 15.77 23.98
C LEU A 463 13.77 14.92 23.73
N ASP A 464 13.58 13.69 23.26
CA ASP A 464 14.66 12.79 22.84
C ASP A 464 15.12 13.08 21.42
N SER A 465 16.27 13.75 21.31
CA SER A 465 16.89 14.08 20.02
C SER A 465 17.32 12.86 19.21
N THR A 466 17.57 11.71 19.84
CA THR A 466 18.04 10.49 19.17
C THR A 466 16.88 9.67 18.58
N ALA A 467 15.70 9.74 19.20
CA ALA A 467 14.46 9.12 18.72
C ALA A 467 13.71 9.98 17.67
N THR A 468 14.15 11.23 17.50
CA THR A 468 13.55 12.22 16.60
C THR A 468 13.74 11.85 15.12
N PHE A 469 12.68 11.97 14.32
CA PHE A 469 12.71 11.73 12.87
C PHE A 469 12.08 12.89 12.10
N ARG A 470 12.78 13.40 11.08
CA ARG A 470 12.30 14.49 10.23
C ARG A 470 11.66 13.96 8.95
N TYR A 471 10.46 14.43 8.66
CA TYR A 471 9.74 14.30 7.41
C TYR A 471 9.87 15.62 6.64
N ASP A 472 10.77 15.65 5.66
CA ASP A 472 11.06 16.80 4.80
C ASP A 472 11.51 16.35 3.39
N ALA A 473 12.10 17.28 2.62
CA ALA A 473 12.57 17.00 1.26
C ALA A 473 13.64 15.89 1.18
N SER A 474 14.36 15.62 2.28
CA SER A 474 15.42 14.60 2.34
C SER A 474 14.91 13.20 2.72
N THR A 475 13.68 13.09 3.20
CA THR A 475 13.12 11.80 3.63
C THR A 475 13.00 10.85 2.43
N TYR A 476 13.51 9.63 2.63
CA TYR A 476 13.64 8.58 1.60
C TYR A 476 14.58 8.93 0.44
N ALA A 477 15.55 9.82 0.65
CA ALA A 477 16.65 10.00 -0.29
C ALA A 477 17.36 8.66 -0.58
N ARG A 478 17.78 8.49 -1.85
CA ARG A 478 18.50 7.30 -2.31
C ARG A 478 19.73 7.03 -1.44
N PRO A 479 20.09 5.76 -1.21
CA PRO A 479 21.33 5.44 -0.51
C PRO A 479 22.52 5.97 -1.33
N SER A 480 23.53 6.47 -0.63
CA SER A 480 24.81 6.81 -1.27
C SER A 480 25.48 5.56 -1.83
N ALA A 481 26.31 5.72 -2.86
CA ALA A 481 27.05 4.59 -3.46
C ALA A 481 27.89 3.83 -2.42
N ALA A 482 28.42 4.52 -1.41
CA ALA A 482 29.17 3.91 -0.30
C ALA A 482 28.32 3.06 0.65
N GLN A 483 27.00 3.27 0.68
CA GLN A 483 26.09 2.44 1.47
C GLN A 483 25.78 1.13 0.77
N VAL A 484 25.85 1.06 -0.56
CA VAL A 484 25.59 -0.16 -1.35
C VAL A 484 26.85 -1.02 -1.39
N THR A 485 26.72 -2.29 -1.02
CA THR A 485 27.82 -3.27 -0.96
C THR A 485 27.63 -4.37 -1.99
N ARG A 486 28.65 -5.22 -2.16
CA ARG A 486 28.55 -6.43 -3.00
C ARG A 486 27.38 -7.34 -2.62
N TRP A 487 27.02 -7.38 -1.33
CA TRP A 487 25.94 -8.23 -0.82
C TRP A 487 24.57 -7.74 -1.27
N ASP A 488 24.40 -6.42 -1.44
CA ASP A 488 23.18 -5.85 -2.00
C ASP A 488 23.02 -6.23 -3.48
N ARG A 489 24.15 -6.34 -4.22
CA ARG A 489 24.14 -6.80 -5.62
C ARG A 489 23.86 -8.30 -5.72
N GLN A 490 24.47 -9.13 -4.88
CA GLN A 490 24.18 -10.56 -4.85
C GLN A 490 22.72 -10.85 -4.47
N TYR A 491 22.15 -10.06 -3.57
CA TYR A 491 20.72 -10.18 -3.28
C TYR A 491 19.85 -9.76 -4.47
N GLN A 492 20.27 -8.76 -5.24
CA GLN A 492 19.58 -8.40 -6.48
C GLN A 492 19.69 -9.51 -7.52
N THR A 493 20.86 -10.11 -7.75
CA THR A 493 21.03 -11.25 -8.66
C THR A 493 20.12 -12.41 -8.29
N LEU A 494 20.02 -12.76 -7.00
CA LEU A 494 19.07 -13.78 -6.54
C LEU A 494 17.62 -13.40 -6.88
N ILE A 495 17.24 -12.12 -6.78
CA ILE A 495 15.87 -11.68 -7.12
C ILE A 495 15.64 -11.83 -8.62
N ASP A 496 16.62 -11.45 -9.45
CA ASP A 496 16.56 -11.60 -10.90
C ASP A 496 16.40 -13.09 -11.27
N ASP A 497 17.11 -14.01 -10.60
CA ASP A 497 16.95 -15.46 -10.82
C ASP A 497 15.54 -15.97 -10.44
N ILE A 498 14.88 -15.36 -9.44
CA ILE A 498 13.52 -15.74 -9.02
C ILE A 498 12.48 -15.28 -10.04
N GLU A 499 12.73 -14.17 -10.75
CA GLU A 499 11.87 -13.69 -11.83
C GLU A 499 11.68 -14.76 -12.92
N ASP A 500 12.74 -15.52 -13.19
CA ASP A 500 12.78 -16.67 -14.12
C ASP A 500 12.51 -18.01 -13.42
N PHE A 501 11.62 -18.01 -12.42
CA PHE A 501 11.21 -19.19 -11.67
C PHE A 501 12.31 -19.91 -10.87
N GLY A 502 13.36 -19.21 -10.44
CA GLY A 502 14.46 -19.71 -9.58
C GLY A 502 14.07 -20.12 -8.16
N PHE A 503 12.94 -20.81 -7.96
CA PHE A 503 12.48 -21.38 -6.69
C PHE A 503 13.15 -22.73 -6.45
N THR A 504 14.43 -22.73 -6.08
CA THR A 504 15.22 -23.94 -5.83
C THR A 504 15.76 -24.02 -4.41
N PRO A 505 16.05 -25.22 -3.88
CA PRO A 505 16.74 -25.39 -2.60
C PRO A 505 18.07 -24.62 -2.53
N GLU A 506 18.84 -24.60 -3.62
CA GLU A 506 20.14 -23.93 -3.70
C GLU A 506 20.00 -22.40 -3.56
N HIS A 507 19.01 -21.82 -4.23
CA HIS A 507 18.68 -20.39 -4.11
C HIS A 507 18.16 -20.07 -2.71
N ARG A 508 17.39 -20.97 -2.08
CA ARG A 508 16.97 -20.79 -0.68
C ARG A 508 18.15 -20.78 0.27
N ASP A 509 19.10 -21.68 0.10
CA ASP A 509 20.31 -21.69 0.93
C ASP A 509 21.15 -20.42 0.71
N HIS A 510 21.19 -19.91 -0.52
CA HIS A 510 21.82 -18.62 -0.81
C HIS A 510 21.11 -17.47 -0.07
N LEU A 511 19.77 -17.41 -0.10
CA LEU A 511 18.97 -16.43 0.64
C LEU A 511 19.25 -16.47 2.14
N LEU A 512 19.37 -17.67 2.72
CA LEU A 512 19.66 -17.83 4.15
C LEU A 512 21.03 -17.24 4.52
N ARG A 513 22.05 -17.48 3.71
CA ARG A 513 23.39 -16.87 3.91
C ARG A 513 23.36 -15.35 3.76
N LEU A 514 22.64 -14.84 2.75
CA LEU A 514 22.47 -13.39 2.57
C LEU A 514 21.73 -12.75 3.74
N HIS A 515 20.70 -13.39 4.29
CA HIS A 515 19.98 -12.91 5.47
C HIS A 515 20.93 -12.71 6.66
N ASP A 516 21.77 -13.70 6.96
CA ASP A 516 22.70 -13.65 8.09
C ASP A 516 23.77 -12.57 7.88
N ARG A 517 24.18 -12.38 6.62
CA ARG A 517 25.08 -11.28 6.26
C ARG A 517 24.42 -9.91 6.42
N PHE A 518 23.17 -9.75 6.00
CA PHE A 518 22.43 -8.49 6.16
C PHE A 518 22.17 -8.17 7.63
N ALA A 519 21.93 -9.19 8.46
CA ALA A 519 21.83 -9.03 9.92
C ALA A 519 23.14 -8.48 10.49
N SER A 520 24.27 -9.12 10.15
CA SER A 520 25.60 -8.68 10.56
C SER A 520 25.93 -7.25 10.10
N LEU A 521 25.59 -6.89 8.86
CA LEU A 521 25.82 -5.54 8.32
C LEU A 521 24.97 -4.48 9.03
N ALA A 522 23.73 -4.80 9.40
CA ALA A 522 22.86 -3.89 10.14
C ALA A 522 23.31 -3.69 11.58
N GLU A 523 23.92 -4.69 12.21
CA GLU A 523 24.54 -4.57 13.53
C GLU A 523 25.82 -3.72 13.48
N GLN A 524 26.70 -4.00 12.52
CA GLN A 524 27.97 -3.27 12.35
C GLN A 524 27.78 -1.82 11.92
N ARG A 525 26.78 -1.55 11.07
CA ARG A 525 26.48 -0.21 10.52
C ARG A 525 24.98 0.03 10.57
N PRO A 526 24.42 0.41 11.75
CA PRO A 526 22.97 0.52 11.99
C PRO A 526 22.30 1.74 11.34
N THR A 527 22.62 2.00 10.08
CA THR A 527 21.98 3.03 9.24
C THR A 527 20.55 2.64 8.90
N ARG A 528 19.71 3.64 8.57
CA ARG A 528 18.32 3.39 8.11
C ARG A 528 18.26 2.48 6.89
N TYR A 529 19.19 2.66 5.94
CA TYR A 529 19.30 1.78 4.77
C TYR A 529 19.49 0.32 5.16
N ARG A 530 20.42 0.01 6.06
CA ARG A 530 20.68 -1.37 6.49
C ARG A 530 19.53 -1.98 7.27
N ARG A 531 18.85 -1.20 8.10
CA ARG A 531 17.63 -1.66 8.82
C ARG A 531 16.50 -2.00 7.84
N ARG A 532 16.27 -1.18 6.81
CA ARG A 532 15.26 -1.44 5.77
C ARG A 532 15.59 -2.71 4.97
N GLN A 533 16.83 -2.82 4.49
CA GLN A 533 17.28 -4.01 3.75
C GLN A 533 17.12 -5.30 4.57
N LEU A 534 17.49 -5.25 5.86
CA LEU A 534 17.30 -6.38 6.77
C LEU A 534 15.81 -6.72 6.97
N GLN A 535 14.92 -5.73 7.06
CA GLN A 535 13.48 -5.97 7.19
C GLN A 535 12.90 -6.64 5.92
N ILE A 536 13.32 -6.20 4.74
CA ILE A 536 12.90 -6.78 3.45
C ILE A 536 13.34 -8.24 3.37
N ILE A 537 14.63 -8.53 3.56
CA ILE A 537 15.17 -9.90 3.45
C ILE A 537 14.62 -10.84 4.55
N ARG A 538 14.29 -10.31 5.73
CA ARG A 538 13.60 -11.08 6.79
C ARG A 538 12.20 -11.52 6.35
N THR A 539 11.46 -10.65 5.67
CA THR A 539 10.14 -11.01 5.11
C THR A 539 10.29 -12.07 4.03
N HIS A 540 11.23 -11.88 3.10
CA HIS A 540 11.55 -12.84 2.05
C HIS A 540 11.90 -14.22 2.63
N ARG A 541 12.90 -14.28 3.51
CA ARG A 541 13.31 -15.51 4.21
C ARG A 541 12.14 -16.23 4.85
N ARG A 542 11.27 -15.51 5.57
CA ARG A 542 10.12 -16.14 6.24
C ARG A 542 9.19 -16.85 5.25
N LEU A 543 8.94 -16.26 4.08
CA LEU A 543 8.06 -16.85 3.08
C LEU A 543 8.69 -18.09 2.43
N TRP A 544 10.00 -18.06 2.18
CA TRP A 544 10.74 -19.18 1.59
C TRP A 544 10.99 -20.35 2.56
N MET A 545 10.71 -20.12 3.85
CA MET A 545 10.69 -21.15 4.89
C MET A 545 9.28 -21.72 5.15
N SER A 546 8.30 -21.40 4.30
CA SER A 546 6.91 -21.85 4.47
C SER A 546 6.62 -23.10 3.62
N GLY A 547 5.69 -23.95 4.07
CA GLY A 547 5.26 -25.13 3.32
C GLY A 547 4.78 -24.85 1.89
N PRO A 548 4.01 -23.78 1.62
CA PRO A 548 3.64 -23.41 0.24
C PRO A 548 4.82 -23.16 -0.70
N TRP A 549 5.97 -22.72 -0.17
CA TRP A 549 7.19 -22.57 -0.96
C TRP A 549 7.83 -23.93 -1.27
N GLU A 550 7.84 -24.88 -0.33
CA GLU A 550 8.40 -26.22 -0.55
C GLU A 550 7.66 -26.94 -1.68
N ASP A 551 6.33 -26.87 -1.66
CA ASP A 551 5.46 -27.36 -2.73
C ASP A 551 5.77 -26.74 -4.10
N LEU A 552 6.09 -25.44 -4.13
CA LEU A 552 6.46 -24.72 -5.34
C LEU A 552 7.83 -25.18 -5.83
N ALA A 553 8.84 -25.24 -4.96
CA ALA A 553 10.18 -25.67 -5.32
C ALA A 553 10.20 -27.08 -5.90
N ASP A 554 9.44 -27.99 -5.31
CA ASP A 554 9.22 -29.34 -5.83
C ASP A 554 8.60 -29.35 -7.23
N ALA A 555 7.63 -28.47 -7.49
CA ALA A 555 7.01 -28.32 -8.81
C ALA A 555 7.99 -27.72 -9.83
N THR A 556 8.76 -26.71 -9.43
CA THR A 556 9.80 -26.07 -10.21
C THR A 556 10.85 -27.09 -10.64
N ILE A 557 11.40 -27.90 -9.72
CA ILE A 557 12.38 -28.95 -10.05
C ILE A 557 11.81 -29.94 -11.07
N ARG A 558 10.56 -30.37 -10.90
CA ARG A 558 9.90 -31.29 -11.84
C ARG A 558 9.69 -30.67 -13.22
N ALA A 559 9.31 -29.38 -13.28
CA ALA A 559 9.11 -28.67 -14.53
C ALA A 559 10.45 -28.43 -15.27
N MET A 560 11.45 -27.88 -14.57
CA MET A 560 12.77 -27.59 -15.14
C MET A 560 13.57 -28.86 -15.50
N GLY A 561 13.48 -29.92 -14.69
CA GLY A 561 14.12 -31.20 -14.96
C GLY A 561 13.62 -31.88 -16.25
N ARG A 562 12.41 -31.54 -16.71
CA ARG A 562 11.88 -31.96 -18.01
C ARG A 562 12.39 -31.11 -19.19
N MET A 563 12.91 -29.91 -18.93
CA MET A 563 13.22 -28.91 -19.95
C MET A 563 14.72 -28.62 -20.17
N LYS A 564 15.66 -29.16 -19.37
CA LYS A 564 17.11 -28.90 -19.46
C LYS A 564 17.42 -27.42 -19.71
N LEU A 565 17.20 -26.59 -18.70
CA LEU A 565 17.61 -25.19 -18.69
C LEU A 565 19.05 -25.07 -18.19
N GLU A 566 19.87 -24.27 -18.89
CA GLU A 566 21.20 -23.85 -18.43
C GLU A 566 21.02 -22.76 -17.36
N GLY A 567 21.08 -23.14 -16.08
CA GLY A 567 21.11 -22.16 -14.98
C GLY A 567 22.44 -21.40 -14.98
N GLN A 568 22.41 -20.10 -14.69
CA GLN A 568 23.65 -19.37 -14.43
C GLN A 568 24.34 -19.95 -13.19
N PRO A 569 25.67 -20.15 -13.21
CA PRO A 569 26.38 -20.63 -12.03
C PRO A 569 26.28 -19.57 -10.93
N LEU A 570 25.85 -20.01 -9.74
CA LEU A 570 25.83 -19.16 -8.55
C LEU A 570 27.24 -18.64 -8.28
N ASP A 571 27.39 -17.32 -8.15
CA ASP A 571 28.63 -16.73 -7.64
C ASP A 571 28.93 -17.29 -6.25
N GLU A 572 30.09 -17.93 -6.10
CA GLU A 572 30.53 -18.48 -4.82
C GLU A 572 30.60 -17.37 -3.77
N LEU A 573 29.83 -17.54 -2.69
CA LEU A 573 30.06 -16.74 -1.50
C LEU A 573 31.39 -17.20 -0.90
N PRO A 574 32.37 -16.31 -0.66
CA PRO A 574 33.60 -16.73 0.00
C PRO A 574 33.24 -17.37 1.35
N ALA A 575 33.73 -18.59 1.56
CA ALA A 575 33.48 -19.40 2.76
C ALA A 575 34.04 -18.77 4.06
N GLU A 576 34.76 -17.65 3.95
CA GLU A 576 35.32 -16.94 5.08
C GLU A 576 34.37 -15.85 5.60
N ILE A 577 34.14 -15.91 6.92
CA ILE A 577 33.70 -14.79 7.74
C ILE A 577 34.74 -13.69 7.58
N ALA A 578 34.56 -12.83 6.57
CA ALA A 578 35.43 -11.68 6.38
C ALA A 578 35.34 -10.80 7.63
N LEU A 579 36.47 -10.70 8.34
CA LEU A 579 36.66 -9.79 9.47
C LEU A 579 36.09 -8.40 9.13
N PRO A 580 35.47 -7.70 10.09
CA PRO A 580 34.92 -6.38 9.85
C PRO A 580 35.97 -5.45 9.22
N ASP A 581 35.55 -4.60 8.27
CA ASP A 581 36.44 -3.66 7.57
C ASP A 581 37.25 -2.77 8.53
N SER A 582 36.81 -2.62 9.80
CA SER A 582 37.52 -1.93 10.87
C SER A 582 38.81 -2.62 11.34
N LEU A 583 39.10 -3.84 10.89
CA LEU A 583 40.31 -4.61 11.23
C LEU A 583 41.27 -4.77 10.04
N ARG A 584 40.97 -4.17 8.88
CA ARG A 584 41.97 -4.03 7.81
C ARG A 584 42.90 -2.88 8.19
N SER A 585 43.95 -3.19 8.94
CA SER A 585 45.09 -2.29 9.10
C SER A 585 45.74 -2.12 7.73
N ASP A 586 45.82 -0.88 7.25
CA ASP A 586 46.75 -0.48 6.20
C ASP A 586 48.17 -0.73 6.71
N VAL A 587 48.70 -1.91 6.41
CA VAL A 587 50.14 -2.18 6.47
C VAL A 587 50.48 -3.08 5.31
N SER A 588 51.08 -2.52 4.26
CA SER A 588 52.31 -3.07 3.67
C SER A 588 52.97 -2.02 2.78
N HIS A 589 54.30 -2.01 2.90
CA HIS A 589 55.30 -1.07 2.41
C HIS A 589 55.38 -0.91 0.89
#